data_AF-A0A0N8PT52-F1
#
_entry.id   AF-A0A0N8PT52-F1
#
_cell.length_a   1.000
_cell.length_b   1.000
_cell.length_c   1.000
_cell.angle_alpha   90.00
_cell.angle_beta   90.00
_cell.angle_gamma   90.00
#
_symmetry.space_group_name_H-M   'P 1'
#
loop_
_entity.id
_entity.type
_entity.pdbx_description
1 polymer ?
#
loop_
_entity_poly.entity_id
_entity_poly.type
_entity_poly.pdbx_seq_one_letter_code
_entity_poly.pdbx_strand_id
1 'polypeptide(L)'
;MSPLALRDQVLAALRDLGVPVSRDELAAYLRAKLGTAEREVRMQHLIPLAEREIAAYRRNPGARQVWICHPLTARHLETMWGIFARSDWPLEWRIETMRGGQIRYLKRVIRLCELAAAATPDVADPLALKRLCRNAARGLAGGETPWDMFELDRWKTAAQAALADIEPLDAAELQQAVAVVAQLPAVEQLYGSPENLVHALNRP
;
A
#
# COMPACT_ATOMS: atom_id res chain seq x y z
N MET A 1 -10.94 21.99 11.76
CA MET A 1 -10.05 20.89 12.16
C MET A 1 -8.63 21.31 11.80
N SER A 2 -7.68 21.25 12.72
CA SER A 2 -6.26 21.42 12.35
C SER A 2 -5.87 20.27 11.43
N PRO A 3 -5.11 20.51 10.34
CA PRO A 3 -4.65 19.43 9.49
C PRO A 3 -3.86 18.41 10.32
N LEU A 4 -4.24 17.14 10.23
CA LEU A 4 -3.46 16.03 10.81
C LEU A 4 -2.03 16.12 10.29
N ALA A 5 -1.04 15.74 11.09
CA ALA A 5 0.32 15.64 10.60
C ALA A 5 0.37 14.66 9.42
N LEU A 6 1.18 14.93 8.40
CA LEU A 6 1.28 14.09 7.18
C LEU A 6 1.43 12.59 7.50
N ARG A 7 2.18 12.26 8.55
CA ARG A 7 2.36 10.90 9.04
C ARG A 7 1.02 10.23 9.40
N ASP A 8 0.17 10.93 10.15
CA ASP A 8 -1.11 10.40 10.61
C ASP A 8 -2.09 10.27 9.44
N GLN A 9 -2.03 11.19 8.47
CA GLN A 9 -2.77 11.08 7.21
C GLN A 9 -2.36 9.82 6.43
N VAL A 10 -1.05 9.54 6.33
CA VAL A 10 -0.54 8.34 5.66
C VAL A 10 -0.98 7.06 6.37
N LEU A 11 -0.88 7.01 7.70
CA LEU A 11 -1.32 5.83 8.47
C LEU A 11 -2.84 5.60 8.38
N ALA A 12 -3.63 6.67 8.36
CA ALA A 12 -5.08 6.59 8.15
C ALA A 12 -5.39 6.09 6.73
N ALA A 13 -4.74 6.63 5.70
CA ALA A 13 -4.91 6.18 4.33
C ALA A 13 -4.51 4.72 4.14
N LEU A 14 -3.39 4.27 4.73
CA LEU A 14 -2.99 2.86 4.70
C LEU A 14 -4.03 1.98 5.40
N ARG A 15 -4.59 2.43 6.53
CA ARG A 15 -5.66 1.70 7.23
C ARG A 15 -6.89 1.55 6.33
N ASP A 16 -7.31 2.63 5.66
CA ASP A 16 -8.45 2.60 4.76
C ASP A 16 -8.20 1.65 3.58
N LEU A 17 -7.02 1.72 2.97
CA LEU A 17 -6.63 0.93 1.81
C LEU A 17 -6.35 -0.54 2.13
N GLY A 18 -6.01 -0.87 3.38
CA GLY A 18 -5.88 -2.25 3.88
C GLY A 18 -4.82 -3.12 3.19
N VAL A 19 -4.01 -2.57 2.29
CA VAL A 19 -2.94 -3.25 1.56
C VAL A 19 -1.76 -2.31 1.34
N PRO A 20 -0.54 -2.83 1.11
CA PRO A 20 0.57 -1.98 0.74
C PRO A 20 0.32 -1.32 -0.61
N VAL A 21 0.63 -0.04 -0.72
CA VAL A 21 0.37 0.75 -1.94
C VAL A 21 1.58 1.55 -2.35
N SER A 22 1.69 1.83 -3.65
CA SER A 22 2.74 2.70 -4.16
C SER A 22 2.57 4.13 -3.68
N ARG A 23 3.66 4.91 -3.72
CA ARG A 23 3.66 6.35 -3.47
C ARG A 23 2.57 7.07 -4.26
N ASP A 24 2.40 6.69 -5.51
CA ASP A 24 1.52 7.38 -6.46
C ASP A 24 0.06 7.04 -6.17
N GLU A 25 -0.22 5.79 -5.82
CA GLU A 25 -1.54 5.33 -5.35
C GLU A 25 -1.92 5.99 -4.03
N LEU A 26 -0.99 6.05 -3.08
CA LEU A 26 -1.20 6.67 -1.78
C LEU A 26 -1.48 8.18 -1.94
N ALA A 27 -0.70 8.87 -2.76
CA ALA A 27 -0.92 10.27 -3.07
C ALA A 27 -2.26 10.50 -3.79
N ALA A 28 -2.65 9.63 -4.73
CA ALA A 28 -3.94 9.73 -5.40
C ALA A 28 -5.12 9.51 -4.44
N TYR A 29 -5.02 8.53 -3.54
CA TYR A 29 -6.03 8.29 -2.51
C TYR A 29 -6.16 9.48 -1.55
N LEU A 30 -5.03 9.99 -1.03
CA LEU A 30 -5.03 11.15 -0.13
C LEU A 30 -5.64 12.40 -0.78
N ARG A 31 -5.38 12.63 -2.08
CA ARG A 31 -6.02 13.73 -2.82
C ARG A 31 -7.53 13.56 -2.92
N ALA A 32 -8.02 12.34 -3.18
CA ALA A 32 -9.45 12.07 -3.19
C ALA A 32 -10.09 12.24 -1.80
N LYS A 33 -9.38 11.79 -0.75
CA LYS A 33 -9.85 11.83 0.64
C LYS A 33 -9.93 13.25 1.19
N LEU A 34 -8.87 14.05 1.01
CA LEU A 34 -8.70 15.37 1.62
C LEU A 34 -9.16 16.52 0.71
N GLY A 35 -9.34 16.24 -0.59
CA GLY A 35 -9.65 17.26 -1.59
C GLY A 35 -8.43 18.03 -2.06
N THR A 36 -8.60 18.83 -3.11
CA THR A 36 -7.50 19.61 -3.74
C THR A 36 -7.11 20.88 -2.98
N ALA A 37 -7.92 21.29 -1.99
CA ALA A 37 -7.75 22.54 -1.25
C ALA A 37 -6.79 22.42 -0.06
N GLU A 38 -6.62 21.24 0.53
CA GLU A 38 -5.55 21.02 1.48
C GLU A 38 -4.24 20.92 0.71
N ARG A 39 -3.32 21.85 0.99
CA ARG A 39 -2.01 22.03 0.36
C ARG A 39 -1.26 20.70 0.23
N GLU A 40 -1.59 20.01 -0.84
CA GLU A 40 -0.74 19.17 -1.64
C GLU A 40 0.13 18.25 -0.77
N VAL A 41 -0.43 17.09 -0.40
CA VAL A 41 0.40 15.91 -0.16
C VAL A 41 1.15 15.63 -1.47
N ARG A 42 2.22 16.37 -1.70
CA ARG A 42 3.09 16.22 -2.85
C ARG A 42 3.85 14.93 -2.62
N MET A 43 3.93 14.11 -3.65
CA MET A 43 4.70 12.86 -3.65
C MET A 43 6.13 13.05 -3.11
N GLN A 44 6.70 14.24 -3.31
CA GLN A 44 8.00 14.65 -2.79
C GLN A 44 8.13 14.64 -1.26
N HIS A 45 7.03 14.68 -0.50
CA HIS A 45 7.07 14.65 0.97
C HIS A 45 7.03 13.22 1.55
N LEU A 46 6.65 12.22 0.75
CA LEU A 46 6.52 10.83 1.21
C LEU A 46 7.88 10.13 1.37
N ILE A 47 8.86 10.45 0.54
CA ILE A 47 10.23 9.89 0.67
C ILE A 47 10.92 10.43 1.95
N PRO A 48 10.98 11.74 2.21
CA PRO A 48 11.55 12.26 3.47
C PRO A 48 10.77 11.82 4.71
N LEU A 49 9.49 11.47 4.59
CA LEU A 49 8.74 10.85 5.67
C LEU A 49 9.25 9.44 5.99
N ALA A 50 9.47 8.60 4.97
CA ALA A 50 10.00 7.25 5.13
C ALA A 50 11.39 7.25 5.79
N GLU A 51 12.30 8.12 5.33
CA GLU A 51 13.64 8.25 5.91
C GLU A 51 13.59 8.68 7.38
N ARG A 52 12.73 9.65 7.71
CA ARG A 52 12.51 10.09 9.10
C ARG A 52 11.89 8.99 9.96
N GLU A 53 11.02 8.14 9.42
CA GLU A 53 10.47 6.99 10.14
C GLU A 53 11.56 5.99 10.50
N ILE A 54 12.43 5.63 9.56
CA ILE A 54 13.56 4.72 9.81
C ILE A 54 14.51 5.31 10.86
N ALA A 55 14.88 6.58 10.71
CA ALA A 55 15.78 7.26 11.65
C ALA A 55 15.15 7.41 13.05
N ALA A 56 13.83 7.56 13.15
CA ALA A 56 13.12 7.59 14.43
C ALA A 56 13.03 6.19 15.05
N TYR A 57 12.78 5.15 14.27
CA TYR A 57 12.72 3.77 14.75
C TYR A 57 14.06 3.35 15.34
N ARG A 58 15.16 3.60 14.61
CA ARG A 58 16.52 3.27 15.08
C ARG A 58 16.90 3.96 16.38
N ARG A 59 16.40 5.17 16.64
CA ARG A 59 16.66 5.92 17.87
C ARG A 59 15.83 5.41 19.06
N ASN A 60 14.56 5.11 18.84
CA ASN A 60 13.67 4.63 19.88
C ASN A 60 12.51 3.80 19.27
N PRO A 61 12.67 2.47 19.15
CA PRO A 61 11.65 1.59 18.58
C PRO A 61 10.32 1.63 19.35
N GLY A 62 10.36 1.91 20.65
CA GLY A 62 9.18 1.98 21.53
C GLY A 62 8.44 3.32 21.50
N ALA A 63 8.93 4.32 20.76
CA ALA A 63 8.32 5.65 20.74
C ALA A 63 6.92 5.69 20.10
N ARG A 64 6.55 4.66 19.33
CA ARG A 64 5.32 4.63 18.54
C ARG A 64 4.76 3.21 18.49
N GLN A 65 3.43 3.10 18.48
CA GLN A 65 2.74 1.81 18.38
C GLN A 65 2.76 1.24 16.95
N VAL A 66 2.66 2.13 15.95
CA VAL A 66 2.63 1.75 14.53
C VAL A 66 3.63 2.60 13.79
N TRP A 67 4.46 1.97 12.97
CA TRP A 67 5.46 2.57 12.11
C TRP A 67 5.02 2.49 10.66
N ILE A 68 5.41 3.49 9.87
CA ILE A 68 5.34 3.36 8.41
C ILE A 68 6.56 2.55 7.99
N CYS A 69 6.31 1.49 7.22
CA CYS A 69 7.34 0.57 6.76
C CYS A 69 7.16 0.26 5.27
N HIS A 70 8.02 -0.60 4.75
CA HIS A 70 8.02 -1.01 3.35
C HIS A 70 7.97 -2.54 3.27
N PRO A 71 7.23 -3.12 2.31
CA PRO A 71 7.28 -4.56 2.09
C PRO A 71 8.68 -5.05 1.72
N LEU A 72 8.97 -6.32 1.99
CA LEU A 72 10.21 -6.99 1.64
C LEU A 72 9.98 -7.97 0.49
N THR A 73 10.92 -8.10 -0.43
CA THR A 73 10.87 -9.17 -1.45
C THR A 73 11.18 -10.52 -0.80
N ALA A 74 10.43 -11.57 -1.16
CA ALA A 74 10.62 -12.91 -0.59
C ALA A 74 11.99 -13.51 -0.89
N ARG A 75 12.55 -13.22 -2.08
CA ARG A 75 13.78 -13.86 -2.58
C ARG A 75 15.06 -13.30 -1.96
N HIS A 76 15.13 -11.98 -1.79
CA HIS A 76 16.37 -11.28 -1.39
C HIS A 76 16.19 -10.46 -0.11
N LEU A 77 14.98 -10.44 0.47
CA LEU A 77 14.64 -9.63 1.64
C LEU A 77 14.99 -8.14 1.40
N GLU A 78 14.84 -7.72 0.14
CA GLU A 78 15.07 -6.36 -0.28
C GLU A 78 13.84 -5.52 -0.02
N THR A 79 14.08 -4.31 0.44
CA THR A 79 13.03 -3.34 0.72
C THR A 79 12.41 -2.84 -0.59
N MET A 80 11.09 -2.93 -0.72
CA MET A 80 10.34 -2.37 -1.85
C MET A 80 10.13 -0.87 -1.66
N TRP A 81 11.17 -0.09 -1.91
CA TRP A 81 11.13 1.36 -1.78
C TRP A 81 10.04 1.97 -2.67
N GLY A 82 9.31 2.92 -2.10
CA GLY A 82 8.16 3.54 -2.76
C GLY A 82 6.85 2.76 -2.60
N ILE A 83 6.85 1.58 -1.99
CA ILE A 83 5.63 0.90 -1.51
C ILE A 83 5.50 1.08 -0.01
N PHE A 84 4.37 1.56 0.49
CA PHE A 84 4.15 1.88 1.89
C PHE A 84 3.22 0.86 2.55
N ALA A 85 3.55 0.47 3.78
CA ALA A 85 2.78 -0.44 4.62
C ALA A 85 2.78 0.03 6.09
N ARG A 86 1.99 -0.64 6.93
CA ARG A 86 1.94 -0.40 8.38
C ARG A 86 2.62 -1.54 9.14
N SER A 87 3.43 -1.22 10.13
CA SER A 87 4.16 -2.24 10.91
C SER A 87 3.26 -3.16 11.74
N ASP A 88 2.03 -2.75 12.02
CA ASP A 88 1.04 -3.54 12.76
C ASP A 88 0.29 -4.54 11.86
N TRP A 89 0.60 -4.57 10.57
CA TRP A 89 0.10 -5.61 9.68
C TRP A 89 0.86 -6.93 9.84
N PRO A 90 0.17 -8.06 9.66
CA PRO A 90 0.81 -9.36 9.62
C PRO A 90 1.96 -9.40 8.59
N LEU A 91 2.97 -10.23 8.84
CA LEU A 91 4.17 -10.32 8.00
C LEU A 91 3.81 -10.73 6.56
N GLU A 92 2.85 -11.64 6.42
CA GLU A 92 2.33 -12.11 5.14
C GLU A 92 1.77 -10.99 4.26
N TRP A 93 1.38 -9.84 4.82
CA TRP A 93 0.89 -8.69 4.05
C TRP A 93 2.02 -7.73 3.68
N ARG A 94 3.21 -7.93 4.24
CA ARG A 94 4.39 -7.08 4.07
C ARG A 94 5.54 -7.82 3.39
N ILE A 95 5.25 -8.96 2.78
CA ILE A 95 6.20 -9.74 1.98
C ILE A 95 5.65 -9.84 0.56
N GLU A 96 6.51 -9.58 -0.41
CA GLU A 96 6.21 -9.68 -1.82
C GLU A 96 6.92 -10.90 -2.42
N THR A 97 6.12 -11.93 -2.67
CA THR A 97 6.48 -13.16 -3.39
C THR A 97 6.44 -12.96 -4.91
N MET A 98 6.75 -14.00 -5.68
CA MET A 98 6.67 -13.98 -7.14
C MET A 98 5.28 -13.54 -7.66
N ARG A 99 4.19 -13.92 -7.00
CA ARG A 99 2.81 -13.49 -7.35
C ARG A 99 2.27 -12.39 -6.46
N GLY A 100 3.01 -12.00 -5.43
CA GLY A 100 2.61 -11.00 -4.43
C GLY A 100 2.16 -9.69 -5.06
N GLY A 101 2.83 -9.22 -6.11
CA GLY A 101 2.44 -7.99 -6.81
C GLY A 101 1.09 -8.06 -7.49
N GLN A 102 0.75 -9.21 -8.08
CA GLN A 102 -0.56 -9.44 -8.69
C GLN A 102 -1.64 -9.60 -7.61
N ILE A 103 -1.35 -10.33 -6.52
CA ILE A 103 -2.26 -10.48 -5.37
C ILE A 103 -2.56 -9.10 -4.75
N ARG A 104 -1.52 -8.30 -4.50
CA ARG A 104 -1.62 -6.94 -3.95
C ARG A 104 -2.42 -6.02 -4.85
N TYR A 105 -2.18 -6.09 -6.16
CA TYR A 105 -2.98 -5.40 -7.18
C TYR A 105 -4.47 -5.73 -7.06
N LEU A 106 -4.82 -7.03 -7.04
CA LEU A 106 -6.21 -7.48 -6.99
C LEU A 106 -6.89 -7.06 -5.68
N LYS A 107 -6.23 -7.25 -4.53
CA LYS A 107 -6.74 -6.80 -3.23
C LYS A 107 -6.96 -5.28 -3.20
N ARG A 108 -6.06 -4.50 -3.79
CA ARG A 108 -6.23 -3.04 -3.93
C ARG A 108 -7.46 -2.69 -4.76
N VAL A 109 -7.68 -3.35 -5.90
CA VAL A 109 -8.87 -3.10 -6.74
C VAL A 109 -10.15 -3.39 -5.98
N ILE A 110 -10.23 -4.55 -5.32
CA ILE A 110 -11.37 -4.94 -4.47
C ILE A 110 -11.63 -3.83 -3.44
N ARG A 111 -10.59 -3.39 -2.74
CA ARG A 111 -10.73 -2.41 -1.67
C ARG A 111 -11.16 -1.03 -2.18
N LEU A 112 -10.63 -0.58 -3.32
CA LEU A 112 -11.05 0.68 -3.93
C LEU A 112 -12.51 0.63 -4.38
N CYS A 113 -12.98 -0.51 -4.89
CA CYS A 113 -14.40 -0.69 -5.24
C CYS A 113 -15.29 -0.54 -3.99
N GLU A 114 -14.90 -1.16 -2.88
CA GLU A 114 -15.63 -1.06 -1.60
C GLU A 114 -15.68 0.37 -1.08
N LEU A 115 -14.53 1.05 -1.05
CA LEU A 115 -14.43 2.44 -0.58
C LEU A 115 -15.24 3.39 -1.48
N ALA A 116 -15.24 3.17 -2.79
CA ALA A 116 -16.01 3.97 -3.75
C ALA A 116 -17.53 3.70 -3.68
N ALA A 117 -17.93 2.48 -3.32
CA ALA A 117 -19.34 2.09 -3.17
C ALA A 117 -19.94 2.54 -1.84
N ALA A 118 -19.16 2.56 -0.76
CA ALA A 118 -19.62 2.89 0.59
C ALA A 118 -20.08 4.35 0.80
N ALA A 119 -19.95 5.22 -0.21
CA ALA A 119 -20.28 6.65 -0.12
C ALA A 119 -19.70 7.30 1.15
N THR A 120 -18.43 6.99 1.44
CA THR A 120 -17.79 7.32 2.72
C THR A 120 -17.92 8.81 3.03
N PRO A 121 -18.59 9.22 4.14
CA PRO A 121 -18.91 10.63 4.42
C PRO A 121 -17.70 11.55 4.58
N ASP A 122 -16.53 10.97 4.76
CA ASP A 122 -15.25 11.62 5.03
C ASP A 122 -14.34 11.70 3.79
N VAL A 123 -14.84 11.36 2.60
CA VAL A 123 -14.15 11.56 1.33
C VAL A 123 -14.58 12.90 0.73
N ALA A 124 -13.63 13.83 0.63
CA ALA A 124 -13.87 15.16 0.09
C ALA A 124 -14.22 15.18 -1.41
N ASP A 125 -13.62 14.28 -2.21
CA ASP A 125 -13.93 14.12 -3.63
C ASP A 125 -14.27 12.65 -3.98
N PRO A 126 -15.56 12.25 -3.83
CA PRO A 126 -16.01 10.90 -4.16
C PRO A 126 -15.82 10.54 -5.65
N LEU A 127 -15.84 11.52 -6.56
CA LEU A 127 -15.64 11.28 -7.99
C LEU A 127 -14.17 10.96 -8.30
N ALA A 128 -13.22 11.65 -7.65
CA ALA A 128 -11.81 11.30 -7.73
C ALA A 128 -11.54 9.87 -7.22
N LEU A 129 -12.21 9.45 -6.15
CA LEU A 129 -12.10 8.07 -5.65
C LEU A 129 -12.64 7.04 -6.67
N LYS A 130 -13.80 7.32 -7.28
CA LYS A 130 -14.36 6.48 -8.36
C LYS A 130 -13.44 6.40 -9.58
N ARG A 131 -12.81 7.53 -9.98
CA ARG A 131 -11.81 7.57 -11.07
C ARG A 131 -10.54 6.80 -10.72
N LEU A 132 -10.06 6.89 -9.48
CA LEU A 132 -8.94 6.09 -8.99
C LEU A 132 -9.25 4.59 -9.07
N CYS A 133 -10.44 4.20 -8.62
CA CYS A 133 -10.92 2.82 -8.74
C CYS A 133 -10.96 2.34 -10.20
N ARG A 134 -11.56 3.14 -11.11
CA ARG A 134 -11.59 2.84 -12.55
C ARG A 134 -10.18 2.64 -13.11
N ASN A 135 -9.25 3.55 -12.81
CA ASN A 135 -7.88 3.46 -13.29
C ASN A 135 -7.18 2.18 -12.79
N ALA A 136 -7.42 1.78 -11.54
CA ALA A 136 -6.90 0.53 -11.00
C ALA A 136 -7.54 -0.70 -11.68
N ALA A 137 -8.83 -0.66 -12.00
CA ALA A 137 -9.55 -1.77 -12.63
C ALA A 137 -9.18 -2.02 -14.10
N ARG A 138 -8.49 -1.08 -14.79
CA ARG A 138 -8.10 -1.22 -16.19
C ARG A 138 -7.23 -2.46 -16.49
N GLY A 139 -6.52 -2.99 -15.50
CA GLY A 139 -5.70 -4.20 -15.63
C GLY A 139 -6.50 -5.51 -15.53
N LEU A 140 -7.79 -5.46 -15.18
CA LEU A 140 -8.65 -6.63 -15.13
C LEU A 140 -9.16 -7.00 -16.53
N ALA A 141 -9.40 -8.29 -16.75
CA ALA A 141 -10.13 -8.75 -17.93
C ALA A 141 -11.52 -8.09 -17.97
N GLY A 142 -11.80 -7.34 -19.05
CA GLY A 142 -13.06 -6.59 -19.19
C GLY A 142 -13.14 -5.31 -18.34
N GLY A 143 -12.02 -4.82 -17.79
CA GLY A 143 -11.94 -3.55 -17.05
C GLY A 143 -11.98 -2.30 -17.93
N GLU A 144 -11.92 -2.45 -19.25
CA GLU A 144 -12.06 -1.36 -20.22
C GLU A 144 -13.52 -0.88 -20.27
N THR A 145 -13.73 0.35 -19.84
CA THR A 145 -15.04 0.99 -19.75
C THR A 145 -14.97 2.43 -20.25
N PRO A 146 -16.08 3.03 -20.73
CA PRO A 146 -16.16 4.46 -20.99
C PRO A 146 -15.72 5.31 -19.80
N TRP A 147 -15.36 6.57 -20.04
CA TRP A 147 -14.77 7.45 -19.01
C TRP A 147 -15.73 7.79 -17.85
N ASP A 148 -17.02 7.82 -18.14
CA ASP A 148 -18.12 8.18 -17.24
C ASP A 148 -18.82 6.99 -16.58
N MET A 149 -18.38 5.76 -16.86
CA MET A 149 -18.98 4.54 -16.32
C MET A 149 -18.16 3.98 -15.15
N PHE A 150 -18.83 3.67 -14.04
CA PHE A 150 -18.22 3.12 -12.83
C PHE A 150 -18.86 1.78 -12.44
N GLU A 151 -18.35 0.67 -12.98
CA GLU A 151 -18.89 -0.67 -12.72
C GLU A 151 -18.24 -1.33 -11.49
N LEU A 152 -18.37 -0.68 -10.33
CA LEU A 152 -17.66 -1.05 -9.10
C LEU A 152 -17.89 -2.53 -8.71
N ASP A 153 -19.13 -3.01 -8.74
CA ASP A 153 -19.47 -4.39 -8.38
C ASP A 153 -18.91 -5.41 -9.36
N ARG A 154 -18.95 -5.09 -10.67
CA ARG A 154 -18.38 -5.94 -11.73
C ARG A 154 -16.87 -6.07 -11.56
N TRP A 155 -16.18 -4.95 -11.35
CA TRP A 155 -14.72 -4.93 -11.15
C TRP A 155 -14.31 -5.65 -9.87
N LYS A 156 -15.04 -5.43 -8.77
CA LYS A 156 -14.84 -6.16 -7.51
C LYS A 156 -14.98 -7.67 -7.73
N THR A 157 -16.06 -8.11 -8.36
CA THR A 157 -16.33 -9.53 -8.63
C THR A 157 -15.23 -10.15 -9.49
N ALA A 158 -14.82 -9.48 -10.56
CA ALA A 158 -13.75 -9.95 -11.44
C ALA A 158 -12.41 -10.05 -10.70
N ALA A 159 -12.07 -9.07 -9.86
CA ALA A 159 -10.85 -9.10 -9.05
C ALA A 159 -10.89 -10.21 -7.99
N GLN A 160 -12.04 -10.47 -7.37
CA GLN A 160 -12.23 -11.55 -6.40
C GLN A 160 -12.06 -12.94 -7.05
N ALA A 161 -12.64 -13.14 -8.24
CA ALA A 161 -12.46 -14.38 -8.99
C ALA A 161 -10.99 -14.61 -9.33
N ALA A 162 -10.32 -13.61 -9.91
CA ALA A 162 -8.89 -13.70 -10.23
C ALA A 162 -8.00 -13.90 -8.98
N LEU A 163 -8.40 -13.33 -7.83
CA LEU A 163 -7.67 -13.48 -6.58
C LEU A 163 -7.76 -14.92 -6.05
N ALA A 164 -8.96 -15.51 -6.10
CA ALA A 164 -9.19 -16.89 -5.68
C ALA A 164 -8.37 -17.90 -6.50
N ASP A 165 -8.11 -17.61 -7.78
CA ASP A 165 -7.30 -18.46 -8.64
C ASP A 165 -5.80 -18.40 -8.30
N ILE A 166 -5.30 -17.25 -7.85
CA ILE A 166 -3.85 -17.02 -7.69
C ILE A 166 -3.34 -17.17 -6.26
N GLU A 167 -4.13 -16.85 -5.22
CA GLU A 167 -3.67 -16.95 -3.82
C GLU A 167 -3.20 -18.36 -3.43
N PRO A 168 -3.90 -19.45 -3.79
CA PRO A 168 -3.44 -20.81 -3.45
C PRO A 168 -2.08 -21.16 -4.07
N LEU A 169 -1.77 -20.58 -5.24
CA LEU A 169 -0.51 -20.82 -5.95
C LEU A 169 0.69 -20.12 -5.30
N ASP A 170 0.44 -19.13 -4.45
CA ASP A 170 1.46 -18.32 -3.76
C ASP A 170 1.70 -18.76 -2.30
N ALA A 171 0.74 -19.47 -1.71
CA ALA A 171 0.70 -19.77 -0.28
C ALA A 171 1.98 -20.43 0.26
N ALA A 172 2.55 -21.40 -0.47
CA ALA A 172 3.75 -22.11 -0.03
C ALA A 172 4.99 -21.19 -0.02
N GLU A 173 5.17 -20.36 -1.06
CA GLU A 173 6.27 -19.41 -1.14
C GLU A 173 6.14 -18.35 -0.03
N LEU A 174 4.92 -17.83 0.18
CA LEU A 174 4.64 -16.85 1.22
C LEU A 174 4.91 -17.40 2.62
N GLN A 175 4.47 -18.62 2.91
CA GLN A 175 4.70 -19.26 4.21
C GLN A 175 6.20 -19.46 4.48
N GLN A 176 6.96 -19.89 3.47
CA GLN A 176 8.41 -20.04 3.59
C GLN A 176 9.09 -18.68 3.84
N ALA A 177 8.69 -17.64 3.09
CA ALA A 177 9.24 -16.30 3.25
C ALA A 177 8.91 -15.69 4.61
N VAL A 178 7.68 -15.85 5.12
CA VAL A 178 7.28 -15.44 6.46
C VAL A 178 8.14 -16.11 7.53
N ALA A 179 8.38 -17.43 7.41
CA ALA A 179 9.21 -18.15 8.37
C ALA A 179 10.65 -17.62 8.41
N VAL A 180 11.22 -17.25 7.26
CA VAL A 180 12.56 -16.63 7.18
C VAL A 180 12.56 -15.23 7.78
N VAL A 181 11.63 -14.36 7.37
CA VAL A 181 11.56 -12.97 7.84
C VAL A 181 11.30 -12.90 9.34
N ALA A 182 10.49 -13.81 9.89
CA ALA A 182 10.19 -13.85 11.33
C ALA A 182 11.43 -14.07 12.21
N GLN A 183 12.52 -14.64 11.66
CA GLN A 183 13.79 -14.83 12.36
C GLN A 183 14.70 -13.60 12.32
N LEU A 184 14.37 -12.58 11.51
CA LEU A 184 15.17 -11.37 11.41
C LEU A 184 14.99 -10.45 12.63
N PRO A 185 15.97 -9.59 12.94
CA PRO A 185 15.78 -8.48 13.87
C PRO A 185 14.60 -7.60 13.47
N ALA A 186 13.88 -7.06 14.45
CA ALA A 186 12.65 -6.28 14.21
C ALA A 186 12.84 -5.10 13.25
N VAL A 187 14.01 -4.45 13.27
CA VAL A 187 14.34 -3.36 12.31
C VAL A 187 14.39 -3.86 10.86
N GLU A 188 14.93 -5.06 10.65
CA GLU A 188 15.08 -5.67 9.32
C GLU A 188 13.73 -6.22 8.82
N GLN A 189 12.87 -6.72 9.71
CA GLN A 189 11.50 -7.10 9.36
C GLN A 189 10.65 -5.93 8.84
N LEU A 190 11.02 -4.69 9.18
CA LEU A 190 10.28 -3.47 8.79
C LEU A 190 10.94 -2.74 7.61
N TYR A 191 12.28 -2.78 7.53
CA TYR A 191 13.04 -1.91 6.64
C TYR A 191 14.10 -2.62 5.80
N GLY A 192 14.19 -3.95 5.90
CA GLY A 192 15.18 -4.78 5.21
C GLY A 192 16.58 -4.70 5.83
N SER A 193 17.50 -5.50 5.30
CA SER A 193 18.90 -5.51 5.74
C SER A 193 19.61 -4.18 5.42
N PRO A 194 20.50 -3.67 6.30
CA PRO A 194 21.31 -2.47 6.06
C PRO A 194 22.06 -2.46 4.72
N GLU A 195 22.51 -3.63 4.25
CA GLU A 195 23.22 -3.78 2.97
C GLU A 195 22.30 -3.44 1.76
N ASN A 196 21.00 -3.72 1.89
CA ASN A 196 19.96 -3.42 0.90
C ASN A 196 19.42 -1.98 1.03
N LEU A 197 19.55 -1.35 2.20
CA LEU A 197 19.16 0.04 2.45
C LEU A 197 20.04 1.05 1.69
N VAL A 198 21.33 0.75 1.51
CA VAL A 198 22.27 1.63 0.80
C VAL A 198 22.07 1.56 -0.72
N HIS A 199 21.66 0.41 -1.27
CA HIS A 199 21.53 0.25 -2.71
C HIS A 199 20.28 0.91 -3.31
N ALA A 200 19.17 0.94 -2.57
CA ALA A 200 17.90 1.38 -3.13
C ALA A 200 17.64 2.90 -3.05
N LEU A 201 18.34 3.62 -2.17
CA LEU A 201 18.37 5.09 -2.19
C LEU A 201 19.31 5.66 -3.28
N ASN A 202 20.12 4.79 -3.91
CA ASN A 202 21.11 5.14 -4.92
C ASN A 202 20.74 4.65 -6.35
N ARG A 203 19.52 4.13 -6.57
CA ARG A 203 19.06 3.89 -7.94
C ARG A 203 18.63 5.23 -8.57
N PRO A 204 19.13 5.56 -9.78
CA PRO A 204 18.76 6.78 -10.49
C PRO A 204 17.27 6.84 -10.85
#